data_AF-A0A8S4GNG7-F1
#
_entry.id   AF-A0A8S4GNG7-F1
#
_cell.length_a   1.000
_cell.length_b   1.000
_cell.length_c   1.000
_cell.angle_alpha   90.00
_cell.angle_beta   90.00
_cell.angle_gamma   90.00
#
_symmetry.space_group_name_H-M   'P 1'
#
loop_
_entity.id
_entity.type
_entity.pdbx_description
1 polymer ?
#
loop_
_entity_poly.entity_id
_entity_poly.type
_entity_poly.pdbx_seq_one_letter_code
_entity_poly.pdbx_strand_id
1 'polypeptide(L)'
;MVVSSEMKRVDTRKDLAAVVEQPPAGSRAAPGLCTSPNINQRYLHSNPVAQTYGARARASGTEVQPEGDVPAACQVHENDLAEVVIVCEPEGTSLMMGGLHPRASLYEKPLNLEEAKAQHENFRNTMRRFGVKVLTVREILRYAADSNIRARVELEEFALNSLTYRLAEGFDPSAVCKENFMPYLSEEYKRTVLEEMSTDQLLDVIMTHPTVTIKPSGRDTGFAAEYTFEPLSNLIYTRDQQITTCRGIVMARLRSSQRQDEVDLMRLCFNKLGLPIVGEVKEGGFLEGGDYFAAGPDLCFVGIGLRSNRQACLQLMEEDLFGTRRVAVVRDELEMHQDRMHLDCVFSILSDNCCVMLEDMMGQDSATKRLVDEYVRDKSGKYHLEREGVEFAEYVRAQGYSIIPVPGKDQLLYGCNVLNLGNSTILAVHDKTARNIARSPQFSGDVFHVPFEGITCMYGAVHCSSQVVRRKPRLDAPQRPGTSNLQRRSAGVSNSGHQPQQAQQQQKAAQPRGLLGAALAAGGGQQQAAASPVEAITLGLERASVSSESRPPAGVSIQPRASNPGSNQALAGSYRSTASRLMGGPALPAHED
;
A
#
# COMPACT_ATOMS: atom_id res chain seq x y z
N MET A 1 -50.46 -4.68 28.38
CA MET A 1 -50.96 -5.68 27.41
C MET A 1 -49.76 -6.30 26.71
N VAL A 2 -49.77 -7.62 26.55
CA VAL A 2 -48.74 -8.41 25.83
C VAL A 2 -49.41 -9.00 24.59
N VAL A 3 -48.75 -8.94 23.44
CA VAL A 3 -48.91 -9.93 22.36
C VAL A 3 -47.54 -10.21 21.75
N SER A 4 -47.27 -11.48 21.46
CA SER A 4 -46.02 -12.04 20.91
C SER A 4 -46.20 -12.41 19.45
N SER A 5 -45.11 -12.53 18.67
CA SER A 5 -45.05 -13.48 17.55
C SER A 5 -43.63 -13.95 17.25
N GLU A 6 -43.36 -15.21 17.56
CA GLU A 6 -42.35 -16.06 16.91
C GLU A 6 -42.99 -16.71 15.64
N MET A 7 -42.32 -17.41 14.72
CA MET A 7 -40.95 -17.90 14.57
C MET A 7 -40.65 -17.98 13.04
N LYS A 8 -39.42 -17.99 12.53
CA LYS A 8 -38.64 -19.23 12.25
C LYS A 8 -37.25 -18.93 11.67
N ARG A 9 -36.26 -19.72 12.08
CA ARG A 9 -34.98 -19.92 11.36
C ARG A 9 -35.20 -20.83 10.15
N VAL A 10 -34.43 -20.62 9.09
CA VAL A 10 -34.23 -21.59 8.01
C VAL A 10 -32.84 -22.21 8.19
N ASP A 11 -32.76 -23.53 8.07
CA ASP A 11 -31.54 -24.33 8.25
C ASP A 11 -31.09 -24.86 6.89
N THR A 12 -30.00 -24.33 6.35
CA THR A 12 -29.45 -24.69 5.03
C THR A 12 -28.28 -25.68 5.14
N ARG A 13 -28.54 -26.83 5.78
CA ARG A 13 -27.68 -28.03 5.72
C ARG A 13 -28.43 -29.25 5.17
N LYS A 14 -28.79 -29.18 3.89
CA LYS A 14 -29.01 -30.29 2.94
C LYS A 14 -29.14 -29.70 1.53
N ASP A 15 -28.74 -30.51 0.54
CA ASP A 15 -28.78 -30.26 -0.92
C ASP A 15 -27.51 -29.69 -1.55
N LEU A 16 -26.41 -30.46 -1.47
CA LEU A 16 -25.24 -30.33 -2.36
C LEU A 16 -24.43 -31.64 -2.42
N ALA A 17 -25.08 -32.72 -2.87
CA ALA A 17 -24.45 -34.03 -3.10
C ALA A 17 -25.21 -34.92 -4.09
N ALA A 18 -25.20 -34.58 -5.38
CA ALA A 18 -25.27 -35.51 -6.53
C ALA A 18 -25.48 -34.75 -7.86
N VAL A 19 -24.45 -34.67 -8.71
CA VAL A 19 -24.42 -35.18 -10.09
C VAL A 19 -22.94 -35.36 -10.46
N VAL A 20 -22.55 -36.58 -10.83
CA VAL A 20 -21.27 -36.87 -11.49
C VAL A 20 -21.63 -37.63 -12.77
N GLU A 21 -21.31 -37.08 -13.93
CA GLU A 21 -21.35 -37.81 -15.19
C GLU A 21 -20.03 -37.65 -15.96
N GLN A 22 -19.55 -38.77 -16.52
CA GLN A 22 -18.37 -38.85 -17.37
C GLN A 22 -18.76 -38.79 -18.86
N PRO A 23 -17.84 -38.41 -19.77
CA PRO A 23 -18.18 -38.16 -21.17
C PRO A 23 -18.16 -39.43 -22.03
N PRO A 24 -18.97 -39.51 -23.11
CA PRO A 24 -18.86 -40.54 -24.13
C PRO A 24 -17.85 -40.17 -25.24
N ALA A 25 -17.31 -41.17 -25.94
CA ALA A 25 -16.27 -41.01 -26.96
C ALA A 25 -16.69 -41.52 -28.36
N GLY A 26 -16.26 -40.80 -29.41
CA GLY A 26 -16.08 -41.30 -30.80
C GLY A 26 -17.34 -41.29 -31.70
N SER A 27 -17.36 -40.57 -32.83
CA SER A 27 -16.59 -40.97 -34.03
C SER A 27 -16.62 -39.94 -35.20
N ARG A 28 -15.52 -39.97 -35.98
CA ARG A 28 -15.23 -39.54 -37.38
C ARG A 28 -16.38 -38.98 -38.28
N ALA A 29 -16.16 -38.06 -39.23
CA ALA A 29 -15.00 -37.24 -39.64
C ALA A 29 -15.34 -36.15 -40.69
N ALA A 30 -14.64 -34.99 -40.64
CA ALA A 30 -14.12 -34.09 -41.72
C ALA A 30 -14.94 -33.69 -42.98
N PRO A 31 -14.58 -32.59 -43.71
CA PRO A 31 -13.92 -31.33 -43.30
C PRO A 31 -14.65 -30.05 -43.81
N GLY A 32 -14.33 -28.88 -43.24
CA GLY A 32 -14.76 -27.57 -43.78
C GLY A 32 -14.01 -26.40 -43.15
N LEU A 33 -13.31 -25.59 -43.94
CA LEU A 33 -12.46 -24.48 -43.47
C LEU A 33 -13.29 -23.24 -43.12
N CYS A 34 -13.01 -22.62 -41.96
CA CYS A 34 -12.80 -21.17 -41.88
C CYS A 34 -12.13 -20.79 -40.53
N THR A 35 -10.82 -20.54 -40.53
CA THR A 35 -10.12 -19.99 -39.35
C THR A 35 -9.76 -18.53 -39.59
N SER A 36 -10.45 -17.62 -38.90
CA SER A 36 -9.99 -16.23 -38.76
C SER A 36 -8.87 -16.17 -37.72
N PRO A 37 -7.70 -15.56 -38.03
CA PRO A 37 -6.59 -15.48 -37.09
C PRO A 37 -6.83 -14.40 -36.04
N ASN A 38 -6.56 -14.74 -34.77
CA ASN A 38 -6.59 -13.80 -33.65
C ASN A 38 -5.32 -12.94 -33.70
N ILE A 39 -5.39 -11.74 -34.28
CA ILE A 39 -4.25 -10.82 -34.39
C ILE A 39 -4.11 -10.05 -33.07
N ASN A 40 -3.49 -10.70 -32.07
CA ASN A 40 -2.95 -10.03 -30.87
C ASN A 40 -1.82 -10.83 -30.19
N GLN A 41 -0.95 -11.46 -31.01
CA GLN A 41 0.32 -12.04 -30.57
C GLN A 41 1.42 -11.75 -31.60
N ARG A 42 1.94 -10.50 -31.65
CA ARG A 42 3.16 -10.17 -32.40
C ARG A 42 3.85 -8.83 -32.08
N TYR A 43 3.89 -8.41 -30.81
CA TYR A 43 4.81 -7.35 -30.35
C TYR A 43 5.52 -7.70 -29.04
N LEU A 44 6.18 -8.86 -29.05
CA LEU A 44 7.34 -9.12 -28.20
C LEU A 44 8.54 -9.25 -29.13
N HIS A 45 9.31 -8.19 -29.32
CA HIS A 45 10.73 -8.19 -29.72
C HIS A 45 11.33 -6.78 -29.55
N SER A 46 12.36 -6.69 -28.69
CA SER A 46 13.44 -5.68 -28.69
C SER A 46 13.11 -4.18 -28.77
N ASN A 47 13.20 -3.49 -27.62
CA ASN A 47 13.60 -2.09 -27.56
C ASN A 47 14.90 -1.96 -26.72
N PRO A 48 16.08 -1.70 -27.32
CA PRO A 48 17.37 -1.86 -26.66
C PRO A 48 17.90 -0.55 -26.04
N VAL A 49 17.31 -0.11 -24.91
CA VAL A 49 17.82 1.03 -24.10
C VAL A 49 18.01 0.67 -22.61
N ALA A 50 17.53 -0.49 -22.15
CA ALA A 50 17.57 -0.91 -20.74
C ALA A 50 18.76 -1.82 -20.36
N GLN A 51 19.91 -1.72 -21.02
CA GLN A 51 21.12 -2.51 -20.69
C GLN A 51 22.41 -1.70 -20.82
N THR A 52 22.82 -0.97 -19.77
CA THR A 52 24.20 -0.47 -19.65
C THR A 52 24.65 -0.08 -18.22
N TYR A 53 24.17 -0.76 -17.18
CA TYR A 53 24.81 -0.69 -15.86
C TYR A 53 24.91 -2.07 -15.21
N GLY A 54 26.12 -2.42 -14.73
CA GLY A 54 26.35 -3.60 -13.89
C GLY A 54 27.05 -4.80 -14.55
N ALA A 55 28.32 -4.66 -14.97
CA ALA A 55 29.16 -5.84 -15.25
C ALA A 55 30.63 -5.66 -14.83
N ARG A 56 31.02 -6.44 -13.80
CA ARG A 56 32.39 -6.80 -13.38
C ARG A 56 33.27 -5.76 -12.66
N ALA A 57 33.49 -6.05 -11.37
CA ALA A 57 34.82 -6.46 -10.92
C ALA A 57 34.68 -7.67 -9.96
N ARG A 58 35.33 -8.79 -10.27
CA ARG A 58 35.58 -9.87 -9.29
C ARG A 58 36.98 -9.64 -8.72
N ALA A 59 37.11 -9.53 -7.41
CA ALA A 59 38.38 -9.61 -6.70
C ALA A 59 38.35 -10.81 -5.73
N SER A 60 39.49 -11.49 -5.59
CA SER A 60 39.65 -12.72 -4.82
C SER A 60 39.82 -12.46 -3.32
N GLY A 61 39.37 -13.41 -2.50
CA GLY A 61 39.12 -13.23 -1.08
C GLY A 61 40.31 -12.92 -0.16
N THR A 62 39.97 -12.26 0.94
CA THR A 62 40.30 -12.65 2.32
C THR A 62 39.27 -12.05 3.28
N GLU A 63 39.03 -12.67 4.43
CA GLU A 63 38.04 -12.22 5.42
C GLU A 63 38.50 -10.97 6.18
N VAL A 64 37.67 -9.91 6.18
CA VAL A 64 37.38 -9.07 7.36
C VAL A 64 35.92 -8.59 7.23
N GLN A 65 35.11 -8.73 8.29
CA GLN A 65 33.76 -8.14 8.32
C GLN A 65 33.84 -6.63 8.57
N PRO A 66 33.22 -5.78 7.73
CA PRO A 66 32.80 -4.44 8.15
C PRO A 66 31.41 -4.52 8.79
N GLU A 67 31.15 -3.66 9.77
CA GLU A 67 29.80 -3.31 10.21
C GLU A 67 29.08 -2.68 9.01
N GLY A 68 28.18 -3.44 8.37
CA GLY A 68 27.70 -3.13 7.02
C GLY A 68 26.69 -1.99 6.98
N ASP A 69 26.85 -1.11 5.98
CA ASP A 69 25.89 -0.05 5.65
C ASP A 69 24.46 -0.61 5.59
N VAL A 70 23.56 -0.07 6.41
CA VAL A 70 22.13 -0.40 6.36
C VAL A 70 21.59 0.06 4.99
N PRO A 71 20.93 -0.81 4.20
CA PRO A 71 20.40 -0.43 2.90
C PRO A 71 19.44 0.78 2.99
N ALA A 72 19.49 1.66 1.99
CA ALA A 72 18.71 2.92 1.96
C ALA A 72 17.18 2.72 2.11
N ALA A 73 16.68 1.55 1.69
CA ALA A 73 15.40 1.00 2.11
C ALA A 73 15.66 -0.33 2.82
N CYS A 74 15.23 -0.47 4.07
CA CYS A 74 15.43 -1.67 4.87
C CYS A 74 14.35 -1.74 5.95
N GLN A 75 13.90 -2.97 6.24
CA GLN A 75 12.97 -3.24 7.33
C GLN A 75 13.33 -4.59 7.99
N VAL A 76 13.81 -4.52 9.24
CA VAL A 76 14.24 -5.68 10.02
C VAL A 76 13.14 -6.14 10.98
N HIS A 77 12.42 -5.22 11.63
CA HIS A 77 11.29 -5.53 12.52
C HIS A 77 10.18 -4.47 12.40
N GLU A 78 8.90 -4.85 12.49
CA GLU A 78 7.79 -3.88 12.58
C GLU A 78 7.90 -2.88 13.76
N ASN A 79 8.69 -3.21 14.80
CA ASN A 79 8.83 -2.41 16.01
C ASN A 79 10.07 -1.51 15.97
N ASP A 80 10.82 -1.53 14.86
CA ASP A 80 11.89 -0.58 14.59
C ASP A 80 11.31 0.76 14.13
N LEU A 81 11.98 1.86 14.49
CA LEU A 81 11.49 3.23 14.29
C LEU A 81 11.27 3.51 12.79
N ALA A 82 10.04 3.82 12.39
CA ALA A 82 9.71 4.24 11.04
C ALA A 82 10.35 5.61 10.75
N GLU A 83 11.28 5.67 9.80
CA GLU A 83 11.91 6.93 9.39
C GLU A 83 11.24 7.51 8.15
N VAL A 84 10.88 6.67 7.18
CA VAL A 84 10.25 7.10 5.91
C VAL A 84 9.04 6.24 5.58
N VAL A 85 7.91 6.89 5.34
CA VAL A 85 6.64 6.26 4.95
C VAL A 85 6.13 6.90 3.68
N ILE A 86 5.72 6.08 2.71
CA ILE A 86 5.00 6.49 1.51
C ILE A 86 3.52 6.16 1.70
N VAL A 87 2.66 7.09 1.29
CA VAL A 87 1.19 6.94 1.24
C VAL A 87 0.67 7.46 -0.11
N CYS A 88 -0.55 7.11 -0.50
CA CYS A 88 -1.22 7.73 -1.63
C CYS A 88 -2.44 8.50 -1.13
N GLU A 89 -2.64 9.72 -1.62
CA GLU A 89 -3.76 10.55 -1.18
C GLU A 89 -5.09 10.07 -1.79
N PRO A 90 -6.22 10.25 -1.09
CA PRO A 90 -7.56 10.09 -1.65
C PRO A 90 -7.85 11.26 -2.61
N GLU A 91 -7.22 11.21 -3.77
CA GLU A 91 -7.25 12.27 -4.77
C GLU A 91 -8.59 12.34 -5.48
N GLY A 92 -8.93 13.55 -5.93
CA GLY A 92 -10.26 13.89 -6.44
C GLY A 92 -10.77 12.91 -7.48
N THR A 93 -10.09 12.82 -8.62
CA THR A 93 -10.61 12.14 -9.80
C THR A 93 -10.58 10.62 -9.68
N SER A 94 -9.42 10.02 -9.37
CA SER A 94 -9.26 8.56 -9.34
C SER A 94 -10.16 7.89 -8.30
N LEU A 95 -10.24 8.45 -7.09
CA LEU A 95 -11.04 7.88 -6.00
C LEU A 95 -12.54 8.18 -6.14
N MET A 96 -12.92 9.36 -6.66
CA MET A 96 -14.33 9.68 -6.98
C MET A 96 -14.89 8.68 -8.00
N MET A 97 -14.12 8.36 -9.04
CA MET A 97 -14.54 7.41 -10.07
C MET A 97 -14.69 5.99 -9.50
N GLY A 98 -13.78 5.56 -8.62
CA GLY A 98 -13.95 4.33 -7.85
C GLY A 98 -15.25 4.32 -7.02
N GLY A 99 -15.58 5.46 -6.42
CA GLY A 99 -16.80 5.67 -5.64
C GLY A 99 -18.12 5.60 -6.43
N LEU A 100 -18.11 5.70 -7.77
CA LEU A 100 -19.32 5.66 -8.60
C LEU A 100 -19.99 4.27 -8.62
N HIS A 101 -19.22 3.19 -8.48
CA HIS A 101 -19.75 1.83 -8.33
C HIS A 101 -18.88 1.00 -7.35
N PRO A 102 -19.01 1.23 -6.03
CA PRO A 102 -18.07 0.77 -5.00
C PRO A 102 -17.66 -0.72 -5.13
N ARG A 103 -18.63 -1.63 -5.27
CA ARG A 103 -18.36 -3.08 -5.33
C ARG A 103 -17.59 -3.54 -6.57
N ALA A 104 -17.60 -2.77 -7.67
CA ALA A 104 -16.79 -3.07 -8.86
C ALA A 104 -15.37 -2.51 -8.71
N SER A 105 -15.20 -1.43 -7.94
CA SER A 105 -13.93 -0.79 -7.61
C SER A 105 -13.23 -1.41 -6.39
N LEU A 106 -13.66 -2.62 -5.99
CA LEU A 106 -13.17 -3.36 -4.82
C LEU A 106 -13.37 -2.61 -3.47
N TYR A 107 -14.43 -1.80 -3.35
CA TYR A 107 -14.81 -1.13 -2.11
C TYR A 107 -15.95 -1.86 -1.37
N GLU A 108 -15.94 -1.78 -0.05
CA GLU A 108 -16.91 -2.44 0.85
C GLU A 108 -18.23 -1.66 0.92
N LYS A 109 -18.15 -0.32 1.00
CA LYS A 109 -19.24 0.60 1.30
C LYS A 109 -19.14 1.87 0.43
N PRO A 110 -20.20 2.69 0.31
CA PRO A 110 -20.13 3.99 -0.35
C PRO A 110 -19.07 4.92 0.26
N LEU A 111 -18.41 5.71 -0.59
CA LEU A 111 -17.28 6.57 -0.23
C LEU A 111 -17.75 8.02 0.02
N ASN A 112 -17.31 8.60 1.15
CA ASN A 112 -17.35 10.04 1.39
C ASN A 112 -15.95 10.64 1.16
N LEU A 113 -15.72 11.23 -0.02
CA LEU A 113 -14.41 11.68 -0.45
C LEU A 113 -13.80 12.79 0.42
N GLU A 114 -14.61 13.75 0.88
CA GLU A 114 -14.09 14.86 1.71
C GLU A 114 -13.71 14.39 3.11
N GLU A 115 -14.44 13.42 3.66
CA GLU A 115 -14.08 12.76 4.91
C GLU A 115 -12.83 11.89 4.76
N ALA A 116 -12.71 11.13 3.66
CA ALA A 116 -11.51 10.36 3.34
C ALA A 116 -10.26 11.26 3.28
N LYS A 117 -10.35 12.41 2.60
CA LYS A 117 -9.28 13.43 2.54
C LYS A 117 -8.89 13.94 3.92
N ALA A 118 -9.86 14.40 4.71
CA ALA A 118 -9.60 14.96 6.04
C ALA A 118 -8.97 13.92 7.00
N GLN A 119 -9.45 12.67 6.95
CA GLN A 119 -8.91 11.58 7.77
C GLN A 119 -7.51 11.12 7.30
N HIS A 120 -7.27 11.07 5.98
CA HIS A 120 -5.94 10.81 5.44
C HIS A 120 -4.93 11.91 5.82
N GLU A 121 -5.34 13.17 5.75
CA GLU A 121 -4.49 14.29 6.16
C GLU A 121 -4.16 14.21 7.66
N ASN A 122 -5.14 13.94 8.51
CA ASN A 122 -4.93 13.70 9.94
C ASN A 122 -3.98 12.52 10.20
N PHE A 123 -4.08 11.42 9.44
CA PHE A 123 -3.18 10.27 9.53
C PHE A 123 -1.73 10.65 9.17
N ARG A 124 -1.50 11.33 8.04
CA ARG A 124 -0.17 11.86 7.67
C ARG A 124 0.39 12.79 8.73
N ASN A 125 -0.41 13.73 9.21
CA ASN A 125 0.00 14.72 10.20
C ASN A 125 0.27 14.06 11.58
N THR A 126 -0.42 12.98 11.92
CA THR A 126 -0.14 12.17 13.11
C THR A 126 1.23 11.51 13.01
N MET A 127 1.53 10.82 11.91
CA MET A 127 2.86 10.22 11.69
C MET A 127 3.99 11.27 11.72
N ARG A 128 3.79 12.42 11.05
CA ARG A 128 4.76 13.54 11.04
C ARG A 128 5.07 14.07 12.46
N ARG A 129 4.10 14.08 13.39
CA ARG A 129 4.32 14.46 14.80
C ARG A 129 5.24 13.51 15.56
N PHE A 130 5.35 12.25 15.14
CA PHE A 130 6.32 11.28 15.69
C PHE A 130 7.69 11.33 14.99
N GLY A 131 7.94 12.35 14.16
CA GLY A 131 9.20 12.51 13.41
C GLY A 131 9.31 11.64 12.16
N VAL A 132 8.23 10.95 11.77
CA VAL A 132 8.20 10.12 10.56
C VAL A 132 8.13 11.01 9.32
N LYS A 133 9.04 10.80 8.37
CA LYS A 133 9.02 11.48 7.08
C LYS A 133 7.94 10.85 6.18
N VAL A 134 6.78 11.49 6.13
CA VAL A 134 5.65 11.04 5.30
C VAL A 134 5.67 11.74 3.95
N LEU A 135 5.83 10.95 2.89
CA LEU A 135 5.78 11.35 1.48
C LEU A 135 4.51 10.82 0.81
N THR A 136 3.97 11.56 -0.14
CA THR A 136 2.87 11.06 -0.99
C THR A 136 3.34 10.65 -2.39
N VAL A 137 2.62 9.72 -3.02
CA VAL A 137 2.87 9.31 -4.41
C VAL A 137 2.96 10.54 -5.33
N ARG A 138 2.03 11.50 -5.24
CA ARG A 138 2.14 12.75 -6.02
C ARG A 138 3.32 13.63 -5.64
N GLU A 139 3.64 13.81 -4.35
CA GLU A 139 4.84 14.55 -3.93
C GLU A 139 6.12 13.96 -4.56
N ILE A 140 6.21 12.62 -4.66
CA ILE A 140 7.34 11.91 -5.27
C ILE A 140 7.35 12.07 -6.79
N LEU A 141 6.24 11.83 -7.47
CA LEU A 141 6.15 11.90 -8.94
C LEU A 141 6.37 13.33 -9.47
N ARG A 142 5.86 14.33 -8.74
CA ARG A 142 6.06 15.76 -9.03
C ARG A 142 7.50 16.21 -8.83
N TYR A 143 8.28 15.52 -8.00
CA TYR A 143 9.59 16.01 -7.58
C TYR A 143 10.51 16.27 -8.78
N ALA A 144 11.05 17.49 -8.80
CA ALA A 144 11.89 18.05 -9.86
C ALA A 144 11.25 18.13 -11.27
N ALA A 145 10.00 17.70 -11.50
CA ALA A 145 9.37 17.75 -12.82
C ALA A 145 9.27 19.17 -13.39
N ASP A 146 8.99 20.17 -12.55
CA ASP A 146 8.90 21.58 -12.98
C ASP A 146 10.27 22.30 -13.09
N SER A 147 11.38 21.62 -12.77
CA SER A 147 12.72 22.25 -12.68
C SER A 147 13.88 21.44 -13.29
N ASN A 148 13.63 20.21 -13.71
CA ASN A 148 14.60 19.32 -14.33
C ASN A 148 13.97 18.60 -15.52
N ILE A 149 14.42 18.93 -16.72
CA ILE A 149 13.86 18.40 -17.98
C ILE A 149 13.92 16.87 -18.07
N ARG A 150 14.87 16.20 -17.41
CA ARG A 150 14.90 14.72 -17.38
C ARG A 150 13.78 14.16 -16.50
N ALA A 151 13.52 14.77 -15.35
CA ALA A 151 12.43 14.35 -14.46
C ALA A 151 11.06 14.64 -15.08
N ARG A 152 10.96 15.72 -15.87
CA ARG A 152 9.81 16.08 -16.70
C ARG A 152 9.53 15.04 -17.78
N VAL A 153 10.51 14.75 -18.64
CA VAL A 153 10.39 13.75 -19.71
C VAL A 153 10.07 12.36 -19.16
N GLU A 154 10.67 11.94 -18.04
CA GLU A 154 10.32 10.67 -17.38
C GLU A 154 8.84 10.61 -16.95
N LEU A 155 8.24 11.74 -16.54
CA LEU A 155 6.82 11.82 -16.21
C LEU A 155 5.94 11.83 -17.47
N GLU A 156 6.35 12.53 -18.52
CA GLU A 156 5.67 12.58 -19.82
C GLU A 156 5.64 11.20 -20.49
N GLU A 157 6.75 10.45 -20.49
CA GLU A 157 6.80 9.06 -20.99
C GLU A 157 5.89 8.13 -20.17
N PHE A 158 5.79 8.30 -18.85
CA PHE A 158 4.87 7.50 -18.04
C PHE A 158 3.41 7.83 -18.38
N ALA A 159 3.07 9.12 -18.47
CA ALA A 159 1.74 9.57 -18.90
C ALA A 159 1.39 9.11 -20.33
N LEU A 160 2.38 9.03 -21.24
CA LEU A 160 2.22 8.52 -22.60
C LEU A 160 1.79 7.05 -22.60
N ASN A 161 2.30 6.24 -21.67
CA ASN A 161 1.92 4.84 -21.52
C ASN A 161 0.56 4.67 -20.82
N SER A 162 0.20 5.56 -19.88
CA SER A 162 -1.13 5.58 -19.24
C SER A 162 -2.26 6.12 -20.13
N LEU A 163 -1.96 6.82 -21.23
CA LEU A 163 -2.94 7.41 -22.15
C LEU A 163 -3.11 6.59 -23.44
N THR A 164 -4.31 6.04 -23.65
CA THR A 164 -4.66 5.30 -24.88
C THR A 164 -5.52 6.15 -25.81
N TYR A 165 -5.15 6.23 -27.09
CA TYR A 165 -6.03 6.73 -28.16
C TYR A 165 -6.55 5.57 -29.00
N ARG A 166 -7.84 5.59 -29.36
CA ARG A 166 -8.50 4.56 -30.16
C ARG A 166 -9.47 5.17 -31.16
N LEU A 167 -9.51 4.66 -32.39
CA LEU A 167 -10.60 4.95 -33.34
C LEU A 167 -11.85 4.15 -32.95
N ALA A 168 -13.01 4.79 -32.92
CA ALA A 168 -14.27 4.13 -32.59
C ALA A 168 -14.62 2.98 -33.55
N GLU A 169 -15.35 1.99 -33.03
CA GLU A 169 -15.84 0.87 -33.83
C GLU A 169 -16.78 1.34 -34.96
N GLY A 170 -16.73 0.63 -36.09
CA GLY A 170 -17.50 0.97 -37.31
C GLY A 170 -16.82 1.97 -38.24
N PHE A 171 -15.71 2.60 -37.84
CA PHE A 171 -14.88 3.43 -38.72
C PHE A 171 -13.69 2.65 -39.26
N ASP A 172 -13.46 2.72 -40.58
CA ASP A 172 -12.30 2.11 -41.24
C ASP A 172 -11.09 3.06 -41.18
N PRO A 173 -9.96 2.67 -40.54
CA PRO A 173 -8.71 3.44 -40.57
C PRO A 173 -8.28 3.83 -42.00
N SER A 174 -8.52 2.99 -43.01
CA SER A 174 -8.11 3.24 -44.40
C SER A 174 -8.94 4.30 -45.11
N ALA A 175 -10.21 4.46 -44.73
CA ALA A 175 -11.05 5.58 -45.15
C ALA A 175 -10.63 6.86 -44.41
N VAL A 176 -10.40 6.74 -43.10
CA VAL A 176 -9.95 7.82 -42.19
C VAL A 176 -8.58 8.39 -42.61
N CYS A 177 -7.68 7.59 -43.20
CA CYS A 177 -6.45 8.05 -43.86
C CYS A 177 -6.67 9.12 -44.94
N LYS A 178 -7.77 9.05 -45.70
CA LYS A 178 -8.01 9.91 -46.87
C LYS A 178 -8.44 11.33 -46.49
N GLU A 179 -8.90 11.51 -45.26
CA GLU A 179 -9.36 12.78 -44.70
C GLU A 179 -8.34 13.40 -43.72
N ASN A 180 -7.07 12.96 -43.76
CA ASN A 180 -5.96 13.44 -42.92
C ASN A 180 -6.16 13.27 -41.39
N PHE A 181 -6.96 12.30 -40.96
CA PHE A 181 -7.24 12.09 -39.53
C PHE A 181 -6.17 11.26 -38.79
N MET A 182 -5.43 10.38 -39.47
CA MET A 182 -4.47 9.46 -38.83
C MET A 182 -3.37 10.12 -37.97
N PRO A 183 -2.82 11.32 -38.30
CA PRO A 183 -1.87 12.00 -37.43
C PRO A 183 -2.37 12.21 -36.00
N TYR A 184 -3.68 12.46 -35.82
CA TYR A 184 -4.29 12.70 -34.50
C TYR A 184 -4.50 11.43 -33.67
N LEU A 185 -4.28 10.25 -34.26
CA LEU A 185 -4.22 8.95 -33.58
C LEU A 185 -2.77 8.48 -33.35
N SER A 186 -1.76 9.26 -33.74
CA SER A 186 -0.36 8.89 -33.61
C SER A 186 0.21 9.13 -32.21
N GLU A 187 1.21 8.35 -31.85
CA GLU A 187 2.02 8.57 -30.64
C GLU A 187 2.74 9.93 -30.66
N GLU A 188 3.10 10.46 -31.83
CA GLU A 188 3.74 11.78 -31.99
C GLU A 188 2.78 12.92 -31.62
N TYR A 189 1.52 12.85 -32.06
CA TYR A 189 0.50 13.81 -31.64
C TYR A 189 0.15 13.65 -30.15
N LYS A 190 -0.03 12.42 -29.66
CA LYS A 190 -0.26 12.15 -28.23
C LYS A 190 0.85 12.75 -27.35
N ARG A 191 2.11 12.57 -27.76
CA ARG A 191 3.29 13.17 -27.11
C ARG A 191 3.22 14.69 -27.10
N THR A 192 2.97 15.33 -28.26
CA THR A 192 2.83 16.79 -28.36
C THR A 192 1.75 17.32 -27.41
N VAL A 193 0.62 16.61 -27.28
CA VAL A 193 -0.47 16.97 -26.36
C VAL A 193 -0.04 16.86 -24.90
N LEU A 194 0.79 15.88 -24.52
CA LEU A 194 1.29 15.69 -23.16
C LEU A 194 2.41 16.68 -22.80
N GLU A 195 3.28 17.02 -23.74
CA GLU A 195 4.37 18.00 -23.53
C GLU A 195 3.82 19.39 -23.15
N GLU A 196 2.66 19.79 -23.70
CA GLU A 196 1.95 21.04 -23.37
C GLU A 196 1.15 20.97 -22.04
N MET A 197 1.00 19.80 -21.41
CA MET A 197 0.26 19.67 -20.15
C MET A 197 1.04 20.23 -18.94
N SER A 198 0.32 20.78 -17.97
CA SER A 198 0.90 21.03 -16.64
C SER A 198 1.25 19.71 -15.93
N THR A 199 2.19 19.76 -14.99
CA THR A 199 2.59 18.60 -14.19
C THR A 199 1.42 17.97 -13.43
N ASP A 200 0.43 18.75 -12.97
CA ASP A 200 -0.79 18.19 -12.36
C ASP A 200 -1.68 17.44 -13.35
N GLN A 201 -1.80 17.92 -14.59
CA GLN A 201 -2.54 17.21 -15.65
C GLN A 201 -1.86 15.90 -16.04
N LEU A 202 -0.52 15.87 -16.12
CA LEU A 202 0.23 14.63 -16.33
C LEU A 202 -0.02 13.62 -15.19
N LEU A 203 -0.02 14.08 -13.94
CA LEU A 203 -0.33 13.24 -12.79
C LEU A 203 -1.79 12.72 -12.85
N ASP A 204 -2.76 13.54 -13.26
CA ASP A 204 -4.14 13.10 -13.43
C ASP A 204 -4.29 12.05 -14.55
N VAL A 205 -3.59 12.20 -15.68
CA VAL A 205 -3.52 11.18 -16.74
C VAL A 205 -2.98 9.86 -16.19
N ILE A 206 -1.86 9.90 -15.47
CA ILE A 206 -1.24 8.72 -14.84
C ILE A 206 -2.16 8.06 -13.82
N MET A 207 -2.88 8.84 -13.00
CA MET A 207 -3.73 8.31 -11.93
C MET A 207 -5.09 7.78 -12.44
N THR A 208 -5.52 8.15 -13.65
CA THR A 208 -6.85 7.81 -14.20
C THR A 208 -6.86 6.87 -15.40
N HIS A 209 -5.71 6.56 -16.00
CA HIS A 209 -5.55 5.71 -17.20
C HIS A 209 -6.64 5.95 -18.26
N PRO A 210 -6.73 7.18 -18.82
CA PRO A 210 -7.75 7.53 -19.79
C PRO A 210 -7.55 6.80 -21.13
N THR A 211 -8.65 6.28 -21.67
CA THR A 211 -8.79 5.89 -23.07
C THR A 211 -9.71 6.88 -23.78
N VAL A 212 -9.16 7.58 -24.78
CA VAL A 212 -9.91 8.49 -25.65
C VAL A 212 -10.33 7.76 -26.91
N THR A 213 -11.63 7.53 -27.06
CA THR A 213 -12.25 6.94 -28.25
C THR A 213 -12.68 8.06 -29.19
N ILE A 214 -11.96 8.21 -30.30
CA ILE A 214 -12.13 9.28 -31.29
C ILE A 214 -13.09 8.82 -32.40
N LYS A 215 -14.05 9.69 -32.73
CA LYS A 215 -15.04 9.53 -33.80
C LYS A 215 -14.86 10.64 -34.83
N PRO A 216 -14.60 10.35 -36.11
CA PRO A 216 -14.70 11.34 -37.18
C PRO A 216 -16.06 12.04 -37.18
N SER A 217 -16.06 13.35 -37.37
CA SER A 217 -17.26 14.20 -37.38
C SER A 217 -17.23 15.16 -38.57
N GLY A 218 -18.31 15.21 -39.35
CA GLY A 218 -18.48 16.22 -40.41
C GLY A 218 -18.83 17.62 -39.89
N ARG A 219 -18.52 17.93 -38.62
CA ARG A 219 -18.85 19.17 -37.90
C ARG A 219 -17.69 19.56 -36.97
N ASP A 220 -17.71 20.81 -36.54
CA ASP A 220 -16.80 21.36 -35.53
C ASP A 220 -15.31 21.18 -35.90
N THR A 221 -14.49 20.57 -35.03
CA THR A 221 -13.06 20.35 -35.26
C THR A 221 -12.72 19.15 -36.14
N GLY A 222 -13.73 18.50 -36.75
CA GLY A 222 -13.57 17.25 -37.50
C GLY A 222 -13.66 15.99 -36.64
N PHE A 223 -13.80 16.13 -35.31
CA PHE A 223 -13.78 15.02 -34.36
C PHE A 223 -14.84 15.18 -33.26
N ALA A 224 -15.30 14.05 -32.74
CA ALA A 224 -15.91 13.92 -31.43
C ALA A 224 -15.10 12.89 -30.60
N ALA A 225 -15.14 13.01 -29.27
CA ALA A 225 -14.40 12.13 -28.36
C ALA A 225 -15.31 11.59 -27.25
N GLU A 226 -15.15 10.31 -26.96
CA GLU A 226 -15.71 9.63 -25.79
C GLU A 226 -14.56 9.14 -24.90
N TYR A 227 -14.77 9.11 -23.59
CA TYR A 227 -13.73 8.84 -22.61
C TYR A 227 -14.13 7.68 -21.71
N THR A 228 -13.24 6.70 -21.57
CA THR A 228 -13.29 5.67 -20.53
C THR A 228 -12.02 5.78 -19.69
N PHE A 229 -12.06 5.32 -18.43
CA PHE A 229 -10.98 5.52 -17.47
C PHE A 229 -10.82 4.26 -16.63
N GLU A 230 -9.58 3.88 -16.34
CA GLU A 230 -9.23 2.73 -15.51
C GLU A 230 -8.41 3.21 -14.29
N PRO A 231 -9.02 3.99 -13.38
CA PRO A 231 -8.29 4.70 -12.33
C PRO A 231 -7.61 3.76 -11.34
N LEU A 232 -6.43 4.16 -10.84
CA LEU A 232 -5.64 3.48 -9.81
C LEU A 232 -6.27 3.62 -8.42
N SER A 233 -7.54 3.22 -8.31
CA SER A 233 -8.44 3.55 -7.20
C SER A 233 -8.18 2.77 -5.91
N ASN A 234 -7.32 1.74 -5.95
CA ASN A 234 -6.85 1.01 -4.77
C ASN A 234 -5.41 1.38 -4.36
N LEU A 235 -4.72 2.28 -5.08
CA LEU A 235 -3.37 2.73 -4.74
C LEU A 235 -3.29 3.50 -3.40
N ILE A 236 -4.43 3.97 -2.88
CA ILE A 236 -4.55 4.45 -1.49
C ILE A 236 -3.96 3.43 -0.48
N TYR A 237 -4.03 2.14 -0.81
CA TYR A 237 -3.33 1.07 -0.12
C TYR A 237 -1.96 0.83 -0.75
N THR A 238 -1.02 1.72 -0.43
CA THR A 238 0.38 1.62 -0.88
C THR A 238 1.13 0.42 -0.30
N ARG A 239 0.54 -0.35 0.63
CA ARG A 239 1.15 -1.54 1.24
C ARG A 239 1.32 -2.70 0.26
N ASP A 240 0.42 -2.86 -0.71
CA ASP A 240 0.26 -4.14 -1.39
C ASP A 240 1.30 -4.38 -2.51
N GLN A 241 1.75 -3.31 -3.16
CA GLN A 241 2.49 -3.36 -4.43
C GLN A 241 3.94 -3.85 -4.29
N GLN A 242 4.46 -3.95 -3.06
CA GLN A 242 5.82 -4.38 -2.76
C GLN A 242 5.96 -4.86 -1.32
N ILE A 243 7.08 -5.48 -0.99
CA ILE A 243 7.53 -5.68 0.40
C ILE A 243 8.88 -4.98 0.61
N THR A 244 9.14 -4.53 1.83
CA THR A 244 10.48 -4.06 2.25
C THR A 244 11.04 -5.08 3.24
N THR A 245 12.19 -5.66 2.92
CA THR A 245 12.81 -6.75 3.69
C THR A 245 14.13 -6.33 4.32
N CYS A 246 14.85 -7.26 4.93
CA CYS A 246 16.23 -7.05 5.35
C CYS A 246 17.20 -6.83 4.16
N ARG A 247 16.82 -7.17 2.93
CA ARG A 247 17.62 -6.96 1.71
C ARG A 247 17.34 -5.63 1.03
N GLY A 248 16.08 -5.20 0.99
CA GLY A 248 15.65 -4.00 0.27
C GLY A 248 14.18 -4.08 -0.15
N ILE A 249 13.82 -3.32 -1.18
CA ILE A 249 12.47 -3.36 -1.76
C ILE A 249 12.37 -4.53 -2.74
N VAL A 250 11.33 -5.33 -2.62
CA VAL A 250 10.98 -6.39 -3.57
C VAL A 250 9.62 -6.09 -4.16
N MET A 251 9.53 -5.92 -5.47
CA MET A 251 8.25 -5.62 -6.13
C MET A 251 7.35 -6.87 -6.14
N ALA A 252 6.08 -6.68 -5.80
CA ALA A 252 5.12 -7.76 -5.74
C ALA A 252 4.49 -8.03 -7.11
N ARG A 253 3.73 -9.14 -7.20
CA ARG A 253 2.89 -9.46 -8.36
C ARG A 253 1.48 -9.73 -7.84
N LEU A 254 0.61 -8.73 -7.96
CA LEU A 254 -0.71 -8.73 -7.32
C LEU A 254 -1.63 -9.80 -7.96
N ARG A 255 -2.59 -10.30 -7.17
CA ARG A 255 -3.51 -11.36 -7.62
C ARG A 255 -4.48 -10.85 -8.69
N SER A 256 -4.90 -9.59 -8.60
CA SER A 256 -5.76 -8.90 -9.57
C SER A 256 -4.92 -8.18 -10.62
N SER A 257 -5.14 -8.48 -11.90
CA SER A 257 -4.48 -7.81 -13.02
C SER A 257 -4.83 -6.32 -13.11
N GLN A 258 -6.02 -5.92 -12.66
CA GLN A 258 -6.48 -4.52 -12.65
C GLN A 258 -5.61 -3.61 -11.77
N ARG A 259 -4.86 -4.17 -10.82
CA ARG A 259 -3.95 -3.42 -9.94
C ARG A 259 -2.49 -3.47 -10.40
N GLN A 260 -2.17 -4.10 -11.53
CA GLN A 260 -0.77 -4.31 -11.93
C GLN A 260 -0.05 -2.98 -12.22
N ASP A 261 -0.76 -1.98 -12.75
CA ASP A 261 -0.22 -0.64 -13.05
C ASP A 261 0.10 0.15 -11.76
N GLU A 262 -0.54 -0.17 -10.63
CA GLU A 262 -0.17 0.37 -9.30
C GLU A 262 1.28 -0.03 -8.93
N VAL A 263 1.71 -1.23 -9.32
CA VAL A 263 3.07 -1.74 -9.05
C VAL A 263 4.10 -0.98 -9.86
N ASP A 264 3.83 -0.67 -11.12
CA ASP A 264 4.77 0.05 -11.97
C ASP A 264 4.84 1.55 -11.63
N LEU A 265 3.75 2.14 -11.13
CA LEU A 265 3.79 3.49 -10.58
C LEU A 265 4.59 3.57 -9.25
N MET A 266 4.44 2.58 -8.36
CA MET A 266 5.25 2.48 -7.15
C MET A 266 6.74 2.23 -7.48
N ARG A 267 7.02 1.42 -8.50
CA ARG A 267 8.38 1.22 -9.05
C ARG A 267 9.02 2.55 -9.49
N LEU A 268 8.28 3.39 -10.22
CA LEU A 268 8.74 4.74 -10.59
C LEU A 268 9.02 5.60 -9.34
N CYS A 269 8.16 5.53 -8.32
CA CYS A 269 8.36 6.25 -7.07
C CYS A 269 9.67 5.85 -6.36
N PHE A 270 9.97 4.54 -6.28
CA PHE A 270 11.22 4.05 -5.68
C PHE A 270 12.45 4.48 -6.48
N ASN A 271 12.38 4.41 -7.82
CA ASN A 271 13.45 4.88 -8.70
C ASN A 271 13.73 6.37 -8.51
N LYS A 272 12.70 7.23 -8.49
CA LYS A 272 12.82 8.68 -8.23
C LYS A 272 13.39 8.99 -6.85
N LEU A 273 13.09 8.18 -5.84
CA LEU A 273 13.66 8.29 -4.49
C LEU A 273 15.10 7.74 -4.38
N GLY A 274 15.60 7.04 -5.40
CA GLY A 274 16.89 6.34 -5.35
C GLY A 274 16.90 5.13 -4.41
N LEU A 275 15.73 4.53 -4.13
CA LEU A 275 15.61 3.36 -3.27
C LEU A 275 15.83 2.08 -4.10
N PRO A 276 16.80 1.22 -3.75
CA PRO A 276 17.14 0.05 -4.56
C PRO A 276 16.06 -1.02 -4.46
N ILE A 277 15.52 -1.39 -5.62
CA ILE A 277 14.72 -2.61 -5.80
C ILE A 277 15.71 -3.76 -5.97
N VAL A 278 15.67 -4.73 -5.05
CA VAL A 278 16.60 -5.86 -5.00
C VAL A 278 16.08 -7.12 -5.67
N GLY A 279 14.79 -7.16 -6.01
CA GLY A 279 14.16 -8.26 -6.75
C GLY A 279 12.68 -8.01 -7.00
N GLU A 280 12.03 -8.99 -7.63
CA GLU A 280 10.59 -8.96 -7.91
C GLU A 280 10.01 -10.36 -8.03
N VAL A 281 8.70 -10.50 -7.79
CA VAL A 281 7.97 -11.76 -7.98
C VAL A 281 7.65 -11.96 -9.47
N LYS A 282 8.11 -13.09 -10.01
CA LYS A 282 7.97 -13.47 -11.43
C LYS A 282 6.66 -14.21 -11.67
N GLU A 283 6.33 -14.42 -12.94
CA GLU A 283 5.11 -15.12 -13.35
C GLU A 283 4.94 -16.50 -12.66
N GLY A 284 3.69 -16.87 -12.37
CA GLY A 284 3.33 -18.03 -11.54
C GLY A 284 3.35 -17.74 -10.03
N GLY A 285 4.14 -16.77 -9.58
CA GLY A 285 4.09 -16.22 -8.23
C GLY A 285 3.02 -15.13 -8.10
N PHE A 286 2.34 -15.08 -6.95
CA PHE A 286 1.51 -13.96 -6.53
C PHE A 286 1.86 -13.56 -5.10
N LEU A 287 1.96 -12.26 -4.86
CA LEU A 287 2.28 -11.65 -3.57
C LEU A 287 1.52 -10.33 -3.47
N GLU A 288 0.95 -10.03 -2.32
CA GLU A 288 0.50 -8.68 -1.93
C GLU A 288 1.13 -8.35 -0.56
N GLY A 289 1.65 -7.13 -0.39
CA GLY A 289 2.49 -6.77 0.76
C GLY A 289 1.79 -6.81 2.14
N GLY A 290 0.46 -6.82 2.19
CA GLY A 290 -0.31 -7.06 3.43
C GLY A 290 -0.09 -8.46 4.03
N ASP A 291 0.46 -9.40 3.26
CA ASP A 291 0.84 -10.73 3.76
C ASP A 291 2.23 -10.78 4.42
N TYR A 292 3.07 -9.74 4.31
CA TYR A 292 4.44 -9.75 4.81
C TYR A 292 4.63 -9.00 6.12
N PHE A 293 5.30 -9.63 7.09
CA PHE A 293 5.71 -9.01 8.36
C PHE A 293 7.18 -9.28 8.66
N ALA A 294 7.97 -8.22 8.83
CA ALA A 294 9.33 -8.33 9.34
C ALA A 294 9.32 -8.49 10.86
N ALA A 295 9.88 -9.59 11.37
CA ALA A 295 9.82 -9.97 12.78
C ALA A 295 11.22 -10.17 13.37
N GLY A 296 12.12 -9.22 13.12
CA GLY A 296 13.50 -9.22 13.59
C GLY A 296 14.48 -9.85 12.58
N PRO A 297 15.79 -9.77 12.85
CA PRO A 297 16.83 -10.19 11.90
C PRO A 297 16.81 -11.70 11.58
N ASP A 298 16.18 -12.50 12.46
CA ASP A 298 16.14 -13.96 12.35
C ASP A 298 14.88 -14.49 11.66
N LEU A 299 13.76 -13.77 11.68
CA LEU A 299 12.44 -14.29 11.29
C LEU A 299 11.59 -13.25 10.55
N CYS A 300 10.91 -13.68 9.48
CA CYS A 300 9.77 -12.96 8.92
C CYS A 300 8.56 -13.91 8.76
N PHE A 301 7.36 -13.33 8.71
CA PHE A 301 6.13 -14.06 8.37
C PHE A 301 5.69 -13.69 6.96
N VAL A 302 5.12 -14.65 6.24
CA VAL A 302 4.53 -14.45 4.91
C VAL A 302 3.21 -15.22 4.84
N GLY A 303 2.09 -14.52 4.71
CA GLY A 303 0.79 -15.12 4.44
C GLY A 303 0.75 -15.76 3.05
N ILE A 304 0.06 -16.90 2.92
CA ILE A 304 -0.43 -17.42 1.65
C ILE A 304 -1.89 -17.83 1.79
N GLY A 305 -2.68 -17.64 0.73
CA GLY A 305 -4.11 -17.86 0.74
C GLY A 305 -4.77 -17.22 -0.48
N LEU A 306 -5.68 -16.28 -0.25
CA LEU A 306 -6.50 -15.66 -1.31
C LEU A 306 -5.67 -14.79 -2.28
N ARG A 307 -4.66 -14.08 -1.77
CA ARG A 307 -3.90 -13.06 -2.53
C ARG A 307 -2.45 -13.48 -2.81
N SER A 308 -1.69 -13.83 -1.79
CA SER A 308 -0.33 -14.39 -1.95
C SER A 308 -0.32 -15.91 -2.09
N ASN A 309 0.64 -16.48 -2.82
CA ASN A 309 0.76 -17.92 -3.07
C ASN A 309 2.12 -18.52 -2.72
N ARG A 310 2.17 -19.85 -2.56
CA ARG A 310 3.40 -20.59 -2.23
C ARG A 310 4.52 -20.41 -3.26
N GLN A 311 4.19 -20.18 -4.54
CA GLN A 311 5.18 -20.00 -5.59
C GLN A 311 5.99 -18.71 -5.43
N ALA A 312 5.34 -17.60 -5.02
CA ALA A 312 6.06 -16.38 -4.69
C ALA A 312 7.02 -16.60 -3.51
N CYS A 313 6.56 -17.26 -2.43
CA CYS A 313 7.42 -17.59 -1.29
C CYS A 313 8.65 -18.41 -1.69
N LEU A 314 8.50 -19.38 -2.60
CA LEU A 314 9.64 -20.16 -3.11
C LEU A 314 10.62 -19.32 -3.94
N GLN A 315 10.13 -18.46 -4.84
CA GLN A 315 10.99 -17.55 -5.61
C GLN A 315 11.80 -16.61 -4.70
N LEU A 316 11.13 -16.03 -3.68
CA LEU A 316 11.76 -15.14 -2.69
C LEU A 316 12.82 -15.86 -1.83
N MET A 317 12.65 -17.15 -1.56
CA MET A 317 13.64 -17.99 -0.89
C MET A 317 14.80 -18.38 -1.81
N GLU A 318 14.53 -18.73 -3.08
CA GLU A 318 15.54 -19.14 -4.06
C GLU A 318 16.53 -18.00 -4.38
N GLU A 319 16.02 -16.77 -4.47
CA GLU A 319 16.78 -15.55 -4.75
C GLU A 319 17.27 -14.84 -3.45
N ASP A 320 17.07 -15.44 -2.27
CA ASP A 320 17.45 -14.92 -0.92
C ASP A 320 16.96 -13.48 -0.60
N LEU A 321 15.78 -13.13 -1.10
CA LEU A 321 15.23 -11.76 -1.06
C LEU A 321 14.65 -11.36 0.31
N PHE A 322 14.41 -12.31 1.22
CA PHE A 322 13.96 -12.01 2.59
C PHE A 322 15.10 -11.49 3.49
N GLY A 323 16.31 -12.04 3.34
CA GLY A 323 17.48 -11.72 4.17
C GLY A 323 17.47 -12.33 5.59
N THR A 324 16.31 -12.70 6.14
CA THR A 324 16.17 -13.40 7.43
C THR A 324 16.66 -14.85 7.37
N ARG A 325 17.06 -15.44 8.51
CA ARG A 325 17.43 -16.87 8.54
C ARG A 325 16.22 -17.79 8.47
N ARG A 326 15.06 -17.37 8.99
CA ARG A 326 13.82 -18.16 9.02
C ARG A 326 12.68 -17.42 8.34
N VAL A 327 11.82 -18.18 7.67
CA VAL A 327 10.58 -17.70 7.03
C VAL A 327 9.44 -18.58 7.53
N ALA A 328 8.48 -17.97 8.22
CA ALA A 328 7.24 -18.63 8.63
C ALA A 328 6.17 -18.36 7.58
N VAL A 329 5.87 -19.35 6.74
CA VAL A 329 4.79 -19.28 5.75
C VAL A 329 3.47 -19.62 6.43
N VAL A 330 2.61 -18.61 6.61
CA VAL A 330 1.32 -18.71 7.31
C VAL A 330 0.21 -19.01 6.30
N ARG A 331 -0.31 -20.23 6.34
CA ARG A 331 -1.26 -20.78 5.37
C ARG A 331 -2.70 -20.56 5.82
N ASP A 332 -3.45 -19.79 5.03
CA ASP A 332 -4.92 -19.77 5.04
C ASP A 332 -5.45 -20.65 3.91
N GLU A 333 -5.79 -21.89 4.27
CA GLU A 333 -6.36 -22.90 3.37
C GLU A 333 -7.82 -23.25 3.74
N LEU A 334 -8.29 -22.78 4.90
CA LEU A 334 -9.58 -23.15 5.46
C LEU A 334 -10.66 -22.07 5.26
N GLU A 335 -10.26 -20.79 5.21
CA GLU A 335 -11.19 -19.67 5.14
C GLU A 335 -11.09 -18.93 3.81
N MET A 336 -9.89 -18.49 3.41
CA MET A 336 -9.62 -17.77 2.15
C MET A 336 -10.63 -16.66 1.82
N HIS A 337 -11.13 -15.94 2.85
CA HIS A 337 -12.25 -15.01 2.73
C HIS A 337 -11.81 -13.57 2.42
N GLN A 338 -12.61 -12.81 1.66
CA GLN A 338 -12.28 -11.44 1.24
C GLN A 338 -12.12 -10.48 2.44
N ASP A 339 -12.92 -10.62 3.50
CA ASP A 339 -12.81 -9.79 4.72
C ASP A 339 -11.53 -10.07 5.54
N ARG A 340 -10.75 -11.08 5.14
CA ARG A 340 -9.53 -11.58 5.79
C ARG A 340 -8.43 -11.86 4.74
N MET A 341 -8.46 -11.10 3.64
CA MET A 341 -7.70 -11.35 2.40
C MET A 341 -6.17 -11.43 2.58
N HIS A 342 -5.63 -10.77 3.61
CA HIS A 342 -4.21 -10.71 3.94
C HIS A 342 -3.94 -11.12 5.39
N LEU A 343 -2.68 -11.40 5.72
CA LEU A 343 -2.22 -11.61 7.09
C LEU A 343 -2.45 -10.39 7.99
N ASP A 344 -2.26 -9.17 7.48
CA ASP A 344 -2.48 -7.92 8.24
C ASP A 344 -3.96 -7.61 8.55
N CYS A 345 -4.91 -8.35 7.94
CA CYS A 345 -6.32 -8.31 8.31
C CYS A 345 -6.61 -9.06 9.61
N VAL A 346 -5.72 -9.97 10.05
CA VAL A 346 -5.94 -10.89 11.18
C VAL A 346 -4.83 -10.92 12.23
N PHE A 347 -3.66 -10.33 11.95
CA PHE A 347 -2.48 -10.33 12.81
C PHE A 347 -1.69 -9.02 12.66
N SER A 348 -1.07 -8.52 13.74
CA SER A 348 -0.11 -7.42 13.67
C SER A 348 0.83 -7.38 14.88
N ILE A 349 2.09 -7.00 14.63
CA ILE A 349 3.16 -6.94 15.62
C ILE A 349 3.16 -5.59 16.36
N LEU A 350 2.93 -5.61 17.67
CA LEU A 350 2.86 -4.41 18.52
C LEU A 350 4.19 -4.08 19.20
N SER A 351 4.93 -5.10 19.62
CA SER A 351 6.24 -4.96 20.27
C SER A 351 7.15 -6.12 19.88
N ASP A 352 8.32 -6.20 20.52
CA ASP A 352 9.27 -7.30 20.32
C ASP A 352 8.73 -8.66 20.82
N ASN A 353 7.69 -8.63 21.66
CA ASN A 353 7.10 -9.76 22.38
C ASN A 353 5.56 -9.68 22.53
N CYS A 354 4.87 -8.79 21.81
CA CYS A 354 3.42 -8.66 21.84
C CYS A 354 2.84 -8.42 20.45
N CYS A 355 1.69 -9.03 20.17
CA CYS A 355 0.95 -8.91 18.91
C CYS A 355 -0.56 -8.96 19.15
N VAL A 356 -1.35 -8.37 18.24
CA VAL A 356 -2.78 -8.67 18.12
C VAL A 356 -3.00 -9.86 17.17
N MET A 357 -4.03 -10.65 17.45
CA MET A 357 -4.45 -11.76 16.60
C MET A 357 -5.97 -11.93 16.67
N LEU A 358 -6.61 -12.23 15.53
CA LEU A 358 -8.01 -12.63 15.45
C LEU A 358 -8.26 -13.87 16.33
N GLU A 359 -9.22 -13.78 17.26
CA GLU A 359 -9.49 -14.87 18.22
C GLU A 359 -10.08 -16.13 17.54
N ASP A 360 -10.91 -15.94 16.50
CA ASP A 360 -11.61 -17.01 15.80
C ASP A 360 -10.67 -18.10 15.26
N MET A 361 -9.47 -17.71 14.78
CA MET A 361 -8.50 -18.62 14.16
C MET A 361 -7.53 -19.28 15.16
N MET A 362 -7.64 -19.00 16.46
CA MET A 362 -6.66 -19.45 17.45
C MET A 362 -6.96 -20.88 17.95
N GLY A 363 -5.98 -21.77 17.82
CA GLY A 363 -5.95 -23.09 18.46
C GLY A 363 -6.39 -24.26 17.58
N GLN A 364 -5.96 -25.47 17.97
CA GLN A 364 -5.97 -26.66 17.12
C GLN A 364 -7.36 -27.08 16.63
N ASP A 365 -8.40 -26.84 17.43
CA ASP A 365 -9.79 -27.21 17.12
C ASP A 365 -10.55 -26.11 16.36
N SER A 366 -9.94 -24.94 16.11
CA SER A 366 -10.59 -23.89 15.32
C SER A 366 -10.82 -24.36 13.88
N ALA A 367 -12.01 -24.02 13.36
CA ALA A 367 -12.43 -24.27 11.99
C ALA A 367 -11.77 -23.31 10.98
N THR A 368 -11.23 -22.17 11.45
CA THR A 368 -10.54 -21.16 10.62
C THR A 368 -9.06 -21.01 10.99
N LYS A 369 -8.48 -21.99 11.70
CA LYS A 369 -7.06 -21.97 12.05
C LYS A 369 -6.15 -21.80 10.85
N ARG A 370 -5.07 -21.05 11.02
CA ARG A 370 -3.98 -20.94 10.06
C ARG A 370 -2.82 -21.83 10.50
N LEU A 371 -2.13 -22.44 9.53
CA LEU A 371 -1.00 -23.33 9.77
C LEU A 371 0.32 -22.67 9.35
N VAL A 372 1.43 -23.06 9.95
CA VAL A 372 2.75 -22.48 9.69
C VAL A 372 3.70 -23.57 9.20
N ASP A 373 4.30 -23.29 8.04
CA ASP A 373 5.46 -24.01 7.54
C ASP A 373 6.70 -23.11 7.74
N GLU A 374 7.65 -23.55 8.56
CA GLU A 374 8.89 -22.83 8.82
C GLU A 374 10.02 -23.35 7.93
N TYR A 375 10.56 -22.44 7.11
CA TYR A 375 11.72 -22.67 6.27
C TYR A 375 12.94 -22.00 6.90
N VAL A 376 14.09 -22.68 6.87
CA VAL A 376 15.32 -22.21 7.50
C VAL A 376 16.47 -22.20 6.48
N ARG A 377 17.17 -21.07 6.40
CA ARG A 377 18.34 -20.85 5.55
C ARG A 377 19.56 -21.52 6.17
N ASP A 378 20.16 -22.45 5.44
CA ASP A 378 21.37 -23.15 5.84
C ASP A 378 22.65 -22.31 5.60
N LYS A 379 23.81 -22.90 5.89
CA LYS A 379 25.12 -22.28 5.66
C LYS A 379 25.49 -22.10 4.18
N SER A 380 24.79 -22.77 3.26
CA SER A 380 24.95 -22.58 1.81
C SER A 380 24.11 -21.42 1.26
N GLY A 381 23.25 -20.81 2.11
CA GLY A 381 22.32 -19.77 1.72
C GLY A 381 20.97 -20.28 1.23
N LYS A 382 20.71 -21.59 1.31
CA LYS A 382 19.46 -22.20 0.80
C LYS A 382 18.46 -22.47 1.91
N TYR A 383 17.20 -22.13 1.65
CA TYR A 383 16.10 -22.46 2.53
C TYR A 383 15.65 -23.92 2.34
N HIS A 384 15.39 -24.60 3.45
CA HIS A 384 14.72 -25.91 3.48
C HIS A 384 13.62 -25.89 4.54
N LEU A 385 12.58 -26.70 4.34
CA LEU A 385 11.49 -26.86 5.30
C LEU A 385 12.02 -27.59 6.56
N GLU A 386 11.90 -26.96 7.73
CA GLU A 386 12.32 -27.56 9.02
C GLU A 386 11.11 -27.96 9.88
N ARG A 387 10.00 -27.22 9.81
CA ARG A 387 8.73 -27.58 10.48
C ARG A 387 7.55 -27.30 9.56
N GLU A 388 6.53 -28.15 9.61
CA GLU A 388 5.35 -28.08 8.74
C GLU A 388 4.07 -28.16 9.59
N GLY A 389 3.02 -27.42 9.21
CA GLY A 389 1.68 -27.61 9.78
C GLY A 389 1.51 -27.22 11.26
N VAL A 390 2.35 -26.35 11.81
CA VAL A 390 2.22 -25.88 13.20
C VAL A 390 1.07 -24.85 13.31
N GLU A 391 0.19 -24.95 14.29
CA GLU A 391 -0.89 -23.95 14.45
C GLU A 391 -0.32 -22.55 14.71
N PHE A 392 -0.88 -21.53 14.07
CA PHE A 392 -0.27 -20.20 14.02
C PHE A 392 -0.17 -19.53 15.39
N ALA A 393 -1.18 -19.62 16.25
CA ALA A 393 -1.13 -19.04 17.59
C ALA A 393 -0.15 -19.81 18.52
N GLU A 394 -0.01 -21.13 18.37
CA GLU A 394 1.04 -21.92 19.03
C GLU A 394 2.44 -21.50 18.53
N TYR A 395 2.64 -21.43 17.22
CA TYR A 395 3.92 -21.02 16.62
C TYR A 395 4.35 -19.63 17.11
N VAL A 396 3.44 -18.65 17.10
CA VAL A 396 3.68 -17.27 17.56
C VAL A 396 4.04 -17.23 19.05
N ARG A 397 3.32 -17.95 19.91
CA ARG A 397 3.69 -18.10 21.33
C ARG A 397 5.07 -18.74 21.51
N ALA A 398 5.40 -19.76 20.71
CA ALA A 398 6.70 -20.41 20.72
C ALA A 398 7.85 -19.48 20.23
N GLN A 399 7.55 -18.39 19.50
CA GLN A 399 8.52 -17.34 19.19
C GLN A 399 8.68 -16.29 20.31
N GLY A 400 7.99 -16.46 21.44
CA GLY A 400 8.07 -15.55 22.60
C GLY A 400 7.04 -14.42 22.59
N TYR A 401 6.07 -14.44 21.68
CA TYR A 401 4.99 -13.43 21.66
C TYR A 401 3.86 -13.75 22.63
N SER A 402 3.41 -12.71 23.31
CA SER A 402 2.13 -12.68 24.02
C SER A 402 1.05 -12.16 23.08
N ILE A 403 -0.06 -12.88 22.98
CA ILE A 403 -1.14 -12.59 22.02
C ILE A 403 -2.29 -11.88 22.72
N ILE A 404 -2.64 -10.68 22.23
CA ILE A 404 -3.87 -9.97 22.58
C ILE A 404 -4.96 -10.41 21.58
N PRO A 405 -5.98 -11.17 22.00
CA PRO A 405 -7.04 -11.62 21.10
C PRO A 405 -7.96 -10.45 20.68
N VAL A 406 -8.36 -10.46 19.41
CA VAL A 406 -9.30 -9.52 18.81
C VAL A 406 -10.53 -10.31 18.34
N PRO A 407 -11.74 -10.02 18.88
CA PRO A 407 -12.97 -10.70 18.44
C PRO A 407 -13.26 -10.53 16.96
N GLY A 408 -13.83 -11.55 16.28
CA GLY A 408 -14.16 -11.47 14.85
C GLY A 408 -14.97 -10.23 14.45
N LYS A 409 -15.93 -9.81 15.28
CA LYS A 409 -16.71 -8.57 15.05
C LYS A 409 -15.90 -7.27 15.16
N ASP A 410 -14.82 -7.28 15.94
CA ASP A 410 -13.88 -6.15 16.06
C ASP A 410 -12.86 -6.21 14.90
N GLN A 411 -12.51 -7.40 14.40
CA GLN A 411 -11.66 -7.61 13.22
C GLN A 411 -12.33 -7.10 11.93
N LEU A 412 -13.65 -7.31 11.76
CA LEU A 412 -14.45 -6.72 10.67
C LEU A 412 -14.50 -5.18 10.70
N LEU A 413 -14.08 -4.56 11.81
CA LEU A 413 -13.87 -3.11 11.95
C LEU A 413 -12.38 -2.76 11.92
N TYR A 414 -11.59 -3.57 11.22
CA TYR A 414 -10.14 -3.45 11.04
C TYR A 414 -9.33 -3.47 12.35
N GLY A 415 -9.88 -4.10 13.40
CA GLY A 415 -9.28 -4.14 14.73
C GLY A 415 -7.89 -4.77 14.80
N CYS A 416 -7.53 -5.68 13.88
CA CYS A 416 -6.18 -6.23 13.79
C CYS A 416 -5.21 -5.36 12.98
N ASN A 417 -5.71 -4.47 12.12
CA ASN A 417 -4.90 -3.71 11.16
C ASN A 417 -4.41 -2.41 11.79
N VAL A 418 -3.23 -2.47 12.41
CA VAL A 418 -2.62 -1.36 13.15
C VAL A 418 -1.23 -1.03 12.61
N LEU A 419 -0.87 0.25 12.58
CA LEU A 419 0.45 0.68 12.13
C LEU A 419 1.37 0.91 13.34
N ASN A 420 2.47 0.15 13.39
CA ASN A 420 3.53 0.34 14.38
C ASN A 420 4.56 1.34 13.84
N LEU A 421 4.71 2.50 14.50
CA LEU A 421 5.73 3.51 14.15
C LEU A 421 7.11 3.19 14.75
N GLY A 422 7.21 2.10 15.52
CA GLY A 422 8.39 1.66 16.24
C GLY A 422 8.38 2.07 17.71
N ASN A 423 9.28 1.48 18.51
CA ASN A 423 9.31 1.63 19.98
C ASN A 423 7.93 1.39 20.63
N SER A 424 7.14 0.48 20.06
CA SER A 424 5.77 0.17 20.48
C SER A 424 4.82 1.36 20.48
N THR A 425 4.99 2.28 19.53
CA THR A 425 4.02 3.36 19.24
C THR A 425 3.04 2.89 18.18
N ILE A 426 1.77 2.68 18.55
CA ILE A 426 0.75 2.05 17.71
C ILE A 426 -0.32 3.05 17.28
N LEU A 427 -0.58 3.16 15.98
CA LEU A 427 -1.77 3.81 15.43
C LEU A 427 -2.84 2.75 15.13
N ALA A 428 -4.03 2.91 15.69
CA ALA A 428 -5.15 1.99 15.53
C ALA A 428 -6.43 2.72 15.11
N VAL A 429 -7.20 2.14 14.19
CA VAL A 429 -8.45 2.75 13.69
C VAL A 429 -9.68 2.37 14.53
N HIS A 430 -9.63 1.23 15.22
CA HIS A 430 -10.73 0.71 16.04
C HIS A 430 -10.51 1.03 17.52
N ASP A 431 -11.28 2.00 18.05
CA ASP A 431 -11.21 2.49 19.44
C ASP A 431 -11.22 1.35 20.48
N LYS A 432 -12.12 0.37 20.33
CA LYS A 432 -12.25 -0.74 21.28
C LYS A 432 -11.03 -1.67 21.26
N THR A 433 -10.42 -1.91 20.10
CA THR A 433 -9.15 -2.67 20.07
C THR A 433 -8.01 -1.83 20.65
N ALA A 434 -7.94 -0.53 20.35
CA ALA A 434 -6.95 0.36 20.93
C ALA A 434 -7.00 0.36 22.47
N ARG A 435 -8.20 0.42 23.06
CA ARG A 435 -8.42 0.29 24.51
C ARG A 435 -8.03 -1.08 25.05
N ASN A 436 -8.24 -2.16 24.31
CA ASN A 436 -7.84 -3.50 24.73
C ASN A 436 -6.31 -3.66 24.74
N ILE A 437 -5.62 -3.10 23.74
CA ILE A 437 -4.15 -3.06 23.69
C ILE A 437 -3.61 -2.27 24.89
N ALA A 438 -4.09 -1.04 25.10
CA ALA A 438 -3.64 -0.15 26.19
C ALA A 438 -3.97 -0.67 27.61
N ARG A 439 -4.92 -1.61 27.75
CA ARG A 439 -5.25 -2.27 29.03
C ARG A 439 -4.49 -3.57 29.25
N SER A 440 -3.83 -4.12 28.22
CA SER A 440 -3.18 -5.41 28.33
C SER A 440 -1.90 -5.31 29.15
N PRO A 441 -1.72 -6.12 30.22
CA PRO A 441 -0.47 -6.14 30.99
C PRO A 441 0.73 -6.70 30.19
N GLN A 442 0.49 -7.19 28.97
CA GLN A 442 1.50 -7.71 28.05
C GLN A 442 2.07 -6.63 27.12
N PHE A 443 1.48 -5.44 27.10
CA PHE A 443 1.88 -4.32 26.25
C PHE A 443 2.19 -3.09 27.12
N SER A 444 3.28 -2.40 26.81
CA SER A 444 3.81 -1.27 27.61
C SER A 444 4.15 -0.03 26.77
N GLY A 445 3.76 -0.02 25.50
CA GLY A 445 3.93 1.12 24.61
C GLY A 445 2.71 2.03 24.57
N ASP A 446 2.74 2.99 23.65
CA ASP A 446 1.66 3.96 23.45
C ASP A 446 0.70 3.51 22.35
N VAL A 447 -0.59 3.81 22.52
CA VAL A 447 -1.64 3.51 21.53
C VAL A 447 -2.45 4.76 21.24
N PHE A 448 -2.51 5.15 19.97
CA PHE A 448 -3.24 6.31 19.49
C PHE A 448 -4.39 5.86 18.59
N HIS A 449 -5.60 6.33 18.89
CA HIS A 449 -6.75 6.16 18.01
C HIS A 449 -6.70 7.19 16.88
N VAL A 450 -6.82 6.73 15.63
CA VAL A 450 -6.86 7.58 14.43
C VAL A 450 -8.18 7.34 13.70
N PRO A 451 -9.11 8.31 13.66
CA PRO A 451 -10.32 8.22 12.85
C PRO A 451 -9.97 8.01 11.37
N PHE A 452 -10.56 6.99 10.76
CA PHE A 452 -10.20 6.51 9.42
C PHE A 452 -11.37 5.88 8.66
N GLU A 453 -12.60 6.07 9.15
CA GLU A 453 -13.82 5.43 8.65
C GLU A 453 -14.05 5.66 7.15
N GLY A 454 -13.81 6.89 6.68
CA GLY A 454 -13.91 7.30 5.27
C GLY A 454 -12.87 6.66 4.34
N ILE A 455 -11.88 5.94 4.87
CA ILE A 455 -11.00 5.05 4.09
C ILE A 455 -11.37 3.58 4.31
N THR A 456 -11.72 3.18 5.53
CA THR A 456 -12.12 1.78 5.82
C THR A 456 -13.32 1.28 5.02
N CYS A 457 -14.15 2.18 4.48
CA CYS A 457 -15.20 1.84 3.51
C CYS A 457 -14.67 1.17 2.23
N MET A 458 -13.35 1.19 1.98
CA MET A 458 -12.70 0.66 0.79
C MET A 458 -11.87 -0.61 1.06
N TYR A 459 -12.19 -1.43 2.07
CA TYR A 459 -11.48 -2.70 2.39
C TYR A 459 -10.06 -2.63 2.99
N GLY A 460 -9.68 -1.54 3.67
CA GLY A 460 -8.37 -1.45 4.34
C GLY A 460 -8.24 -0.32 5.37
N ALA A 461 -7.16 -0.34 6.17
CA ALA A 461 -6.92 0.64 7.22
C ALA A 461 -5.48 1.17 7.23
N VAL A 462 -4.98 1.69 8.36
CA VAL A 462 -3.70 2.43 8.44
C VAL A 462 -2.47 1.61 8.06
N HIS A 463 -2.46 0.29 8.27
CA HIS A 463 -1.33 -0.56 7.86
C HIS A 463 -1.34 -0.83 6.35
N CYS A 464 -2.54 -1.01 5.76
CA CYS A 464 -2.73 -1.11 4.32
C CYS A 464 -2.40 0.21 3.60
N SER A 465 -2.74 1.34 4.23
CA SER A 465 -2.58 2.70 3.67
C SER A 465 -1.19 3.30 3.89
N SER A 466 -0.18 2.47 4.20
CA SER A 466 1.19 2.93 4.44
C SER A 466 2.24 1.92 4.00
N GLN A 467 3.19 2.37 3.17
CA GLN A 467 4.43 1.64 2.91
C GLN A 467 5.56 2.25 3.73
N VAL A 468 6.00 1.53 4.76
CA VAL A 468 7.21 1.89 5.52
C VAL A 468 8.44 1.43 4.72
N VAL A 469 9.04 2.32 3.94
CA VAL A 469 10.21 1.97 3.08
C VAL A 469 11.52 1.93 3.85
N ARG A 470 11.59 2.57 5.02
CA ARG A 470 12.78 2.58 5.87
C ARG A 470 12.39 2.61 7.34
N ARG A 471 12.79 1.56 8.06
CA ARG A 471 12.84 1.53 9.53
C ARG A 471 14.29 1.56 9.99
N LYS A 472 14.59 2.32 11.05
CA LYS A 472 15.91 2.35 11.69
C LYS A 472 16.09 1.12 12.58
N PRO A 473 16.99 0.17 12.24
CA PRO A 473 17.22 -1.01 13.08
C PRO A 473 17.69 -0.57 14.48
N ARG A 474 17.11 -1.17 15.53
CA ARG A 474 17.54 -0.91 16.91
C ARG A 474 18.76 -1.76 17.23
N LEU A 475 19.88 -1.11 17.59
CA LEU A 475 21.14 -1.78 17.93
C LEU A 475 21.00 -2.74 19.11
N ASP A 476 20.14 -2.40 20.08
CA ASP A 476 19.92 -3.16 21.32
C ASP A 476 18.69 -4.09 21.25
N ALA A 477 18.17 -4.39 20.06
CA ALA A 477 16.99 -5.25 19.91
C ALA A 477 17.26 -6.64 20.54
N PRO A 478 16.38 -7.14 21.44
CA PRO A 478 16.62 -8.39 22.14
C PRO A 478 16.70 -9.55 21.14
N GLN A 479 17.88 -10.17 21.04
CA GLN A 479 18.04 -11.37 20.22
C GLN A 479 17.10 -12.45 20.75
N ARG A 480 16.11 -12.83 19.94
CA ARG A 480 15.14 -13.85 20.33
C ARG A 480 15.88 -15.17 20.60
N PRO A 481 15.51 -15.90 21.66
CA PRO A 481 16.18 -17.15 21.99
C PRO A 481 16.03 -18.14 20.83
N GLY A 482 17.15 -18.43 20.16
CA GLY A 482 17.23 -19.53 19.22
C GLY A 482 16.82 -20.84 19.90
N THR A 483 16.17 -21.73 19.16
CA THR A 483 15.56 -22.97 19.66
C THR A 483 16.56 -24.06 20.11
N SER A 484 17.82 -23.70 20.42
CA SER A 484 18.88 -24.61 20.86
C SER A 484 18.62 -25.29 22.22
N ASN A 485 17.64 -24.81 23.00
CA ASN A 485 17.35 -25.33 24.34
C ASN A 485 16.15 -26.31 24.41
N LEU A 486 15.40 -26.53 23.32
CA LEU A 486 14.28 -27.48 23.31
C LEU A 486 14.70 -28.93 23.02
N GLN A 487 15.89 -29.17 22.47
CA GLN A 487 16.43 -30.52 22.20
C GLN A 487 16.97 -31.27 23.43
N ARG A 488 16.89 -30.72 24.65
CA ARG A 488 17.39 -31.36 25.90
C ARG A 488 16.32 -31.89 26.86
N ARG A 489 15.07 -32.04 26.43
CA ARG A 489 13.98 -32.57 27.30
C ARG A 489 13.27 -33.84 26.81
N SER A 490 13.86 -34.56 25.86
CA SER A 490 13.34 -35.85 25.35
C SER A 490 14.28 -37.06 25.57
N ALA A 491 15.34 -36.92 26.37
CA ALA A 491 16.19 -38.03 26.80
C ALA A 491 16.61 -37.85 28.27
N GLY A 492 16.26 -38.80 29.15
CA GLY A 492 16.69 -38.73 30.55
C GLY A 492 15.76 -39.35 31.61
N VAL A 493 15.10 -40.49 31.34
CA VAL A 493 14.54 -41.31 32.42
C VAL A 493 15.65 -42.20 32.98
N SER A 494 16.24 -41.84 34.14
CA SER A 494 16.63 -42.80 35.20
C SER A 494 17.34 -42.16 36.41
N ASN A 495 16.69 -42.31 37.56
CA ASN A 495 17.18 -42.58 38.92
C ASN A 495 18.45 -41.93 39.55
N SER A 496 18.19 -41.46 40.79
CA SER A 496 18.99 -41.60 42.02
C SER A 496 20.15 -40.64 42.32
N GLY A 497 20.22 -40.17 43.58
CA GLY A 497 21.34 -39.42 44.16
C GLY A 497 20.90 -38.32 45.16
N HIS A 498 21.20 -38.49 46.45
CA HIS A 498 20.96 -37.48 47.51
C HIS A 498 22.04 -36.38 47.55
N GLN A 499 21.62 -35.13 47.79
CA GLN A 499 22.13 -34.10 48.74
C GLN A 499 23.66 -33.89 49.00
N PRO A 500 24.09 -32.72 49.54
CA PRO A 500 23.68 -31.34 49.21
C PRO A 500 24.85 -30.30 49.28
N GLN A 501 24.54 -29.03 48.97
CA GLN A 501 25.21 -27.79 49.46
C GLN A 501 26.74 -27.59 49.29
N GLN A 502 27.11 -26.47 48.66
CA GLN A 502 27.74 -25.34 49.38
C GLN A 502 27.65 -24.03 48.58
N ALA A 503 27.50 -22.92 49.29
CA ALA A 503 27.50 -21.58 48.73
C ALA A 503 28.76 -20.83 49.20
N GLN A 504 29.37 -20.04 48.31
CA GLN A 504 30.35 -19.03 48.69
C GLN A 504 30.02 -17.68 48.04
N GLN A 505 29.79 -16.70 48.90
CA GLN A 505 29.86 -15.29 48.55
C GLN A 505 31.33 -14.89 48.43
N GLN A 506 31.66 -13.93 47.57
CA GLN A 506 32.71 -12.96 47.89
C GLN A 506 32.42 -11.59 47.25
N GLN A 507 32.97 -10.55 47.87
CA GLN A 507 32.52 -9.16 47.74
C GLN A 507 33.54 -8.28 46.99
N LYS A 508 33.03 -7.18 46.43
CA LYS A 508 33.63 -5.83 46.36
C LYS A 508 35.16 -5.70 46.23
N ALA A 509 35.58 -5.00 45.18
CA ALA A 509 36.48 -3.85 45.34
C ALA A 509 36.20 -2.81 44.23
N ALA A 510 36.40 -1.53 44.54
CA ALA A 510 36.26 -0.41 43.61
C ALA A 510 37.33 0.67 43.91
N GLN A 511 37.40 1.68 43.04
CA GLN A 511 38.20 2.93 43.15
C GLN A 511 39.65 2.89 42.57
N PRO A 512 40.31 4.05 42.33
CA PRO A 512 39.92 5.06 41.32
C PRO A 512 41.14 5.74 40.59
N ARG A 513 40.85 6.84 39.86
CA ARG A 513 41.77 7.87 39.27
C ARG A 513 42.39 7.52 37.90
N GLY A 514 42.67 8.50 37.03
CA GLY A 514 42.55 9.96 37.21
C GLY A 514 42.56 10.80 35.91
N LEU A 515 42.48 12.12 36.06
CA LEU A 515 42.49 13.10 34.96
C LEU A 515 43.90 13.36 34.39
N LEU A 516 43.97 13.58 33.08
CA LEU A 516 44.74 14.58 32.30
C LEU A 516 44.46 14.24 30.80
N GLY A 517 44.50 15.12 29.80
CA GLY A 517 44.71 16.56 29.68
C GLY A 517 44.48 16.96 28.22
N ALA A 518 44.21 18.23 27.92
CA ALA A 518 43.73 18.67 26.60
C ALA A 518 44.79 18.74 25.48
N ALA A 519 44.38 18.60 24.23
CA ALA A 519 45.05 19.17 23.06
C ALA A 519 44.05 19.48 21.93
N LEU A 520 44.17 20.66 21.32
CA LEU A 520 43.40 21.11 20.15
C LEU A 520 44.06 20.65 18.85
N ALA A 521 43.27 20.29 17.85
CA ALA A 521 43.66 20.42 16.44
C ALA A 521 42.41 20.67 15.58
N ALA A 522 42.34 21.83 14.93
CA ALA A 522 41.31 22.14 13.94
C ALA A 522 41.72 21.56 12.57
N GLY A 523 40.75 21.02 11.83
CA GLY A 523 40.98 20.42 10.52
C GLY A 523 39.67 20.35 9.72
N GLY A 524 39.11 21.52 9.39
CA GLY A 524 37.85 21.62 8.66
C GLY A 524 38.01 21.18 7.20
N GLY A 525 37.50 20.00 6.87
CA GLY A 525 37.28 19.54 5.50
C GLY A 525 35.79 19.31 5.26
N GLN A 526 35.04 20.34 4.83
CA GLN A 526 33.66 20.15 4.38
C GLN A 526 33.66 19.43 3.01
N GLN A 527 33.62 18.11 3.03
CA GLN A 527 32.96 17.39 1.94
C GLN A 527 31.46 17.66 2.08
N GLN A 528 30.90 18.44 1.16
CA GLN A 528 29.46 18.47 0.95
C GLN A 528 29.05 17.08 0.44
N ALA A 529 28.60 16.22 1.35
CA ALA A 529 27.82 15.06 0.96
C ALA A 529 26.59 15.58 0.20
N ALA A 530 26.42 15.11 -1.05
CA ALA A 530 25.19 15.36 -1.77
C ALA A 530 24.05 14.70 -0.98
N ALA A 531 23.10 15.50 -0.50
CA ALA A 531 21.94 14.97 0.22
C ALA A 531 21.23 13.92 -0.63
N SER A 532 20.79 12.83 -0.02
CA SER A 532 20.05 11.79 -0.74
C SER A 532 18.80 12.38 -1.40
N PRO A 533 18.30 11.83 -2.53
CA PRO A 533 17.07 12.32 -3.14
C PRO A 533 15.90 12.36 -2.15
N VAL A 534 15.82 11.38 -1.25
CA VAL A 534 14.90 11.32 -0.12
C VAL A 534 15.02 12.57 0.78
N GLU A 535 16.22 12.94 1.22
CA GLU A 535 16.46 14.13 2.05
C GLU A 535 16.15 15.42 1.28
N ALA A 536 16.59 15.52 0.02
CA ALA A 536 16.36 16.66 -0.85
C ALA A 536 14.87 16.91 -1.11
N ILE A 537 14.06 15.85 -1.29
CA ILE A 537 12.60 15.93 -1.36
C ILE A 537 12.02 16.49 -0.05
N THR A 538 12.50 16.05 1.12
CA THR A 538 12.03 16.62 2.41
C THR A 538 12.32 18.10 2.49
N LEU A 539 13.58 18.47 2.24
CA LEU A 539 14.05 19.85 2.38
C LEU A 539 13.39 20.78 1.35
N GLY A 540 13.00 20.26 0.18
CA GLY A 540 12.17 20.96 -0.80
C GLY A 540 10.74 21.20 -0.29
N LEU A 541 10.08 20.15 0.24
CA LEU A 541 8.72 20.23 0.78
C LEU A 541 8.62 21.12 2.04
N GLU A 542 9.59 21.03 2.96
CA GLU A 542 9.68 21.88 4.15
C GLU A 542 9.92 23.36 3.81
N ARG A 543 10.64 23.65 2.71
CA ARG A 543 10.79 25.03 2.22
C ARG A 543 9.52 25.55 1.56
N ALA A 544 8.74 24.69 0.90
CA ALA A 544 7.46 25.06 0.33
C ALA A 544 6.42 25.38 1.42
N SER A 545 6.33 24.57 2.49
CA SER A 545 5.33 24.76 3.57
C SER A 545 5.56 26.02 4.42
N VAL A 546 6.79 26.54 4.49
CA VAL A 546 7.10 27.82 5.16
C VAL A 546 6.77 29.05 4.29
N SER A 547 6.43 28.87 3.00
CA SER A 547 6.24 29.97 2.05
C SER A 547 4.79 30.42 1.81
N SER A 548 3.80 29.82 2.49
CA SER A 548 2.37 30.03 2.22
C SER A 548 1.64 31.06 3.11
N GLU A 549 2.35 31.83 3.95
CA GLU A 549 1.77 33.02 4.60
C GLU A 549 1.73 34.23 3.66
N SER A 550 0.68 34.30 2.84
CA SER A 550 0.43 35.45 1.96
C SER A 550 -0.09 36.67 2.74
N ARG A 551 0.81 37.65 2.98
CA ARG A 551 0.38 39.01 3.39
C ARG A 551 -0.38 39.69 2.25
N PRO A 552 -1.46 40.45 2.53
CA PRO A 552 -2.15 41.22 1.50
C PRO A 552 -1.26 42.37 1.00
N PRO A 553 -1.30 42.72 -0.30
CA PRO A 553 -0.46 43.78 -0.86
C PRO A 553 -0.91 45.17 -0.38
N ALA A 554 0.07 46.05 -0.13
CA ALA A 554 -0.18 47.41 0.28
C ALA A 554 -0.86 48.24 -0.82
N GLY A 555 -1.88 49.01 -0.45
CA GLY A 555 -2.65 49.83 -1.40
C GLY A 555 -1.84 51.00 -1.97
N VAL A 556 -1.90 51.17 -3.29
CA VAL A 556 -1.35 52.34 -3.98
C VAL A 556 -2.26 53.54 -3.77
N SER A 557 -1.70 54.60 -3.16
CA SER A 557 -2.37 55.88 -2.98
C SER A 557 -2.48 56.64 -4.31
N ILE A 558 -3.70 57.06 -4.68
CA ILE A 558 -3.94 58.09 -5.70
C ILE A 558 -4.85 59.15 -5.09
N GLN A 559 -4.32 60.37 -4.93
CA GLN A 559 -5.12 61.52 -4.50
C GLN A 559 -5.91 62.14 -5.68
N PRO A 560 -7.12 62.67 -5.46
CA PRO A 560 -7.93 63.28 -6.50
C PRO A 560 -7.56 64.74 -6.77
N ARG A 561 -7.75 65.19 -8.02
CA ARG A 561 -7.93 66.61 -8.37
C ARG A 561 -9.37 66.83 -8.82
N ALA A 562 -9.96 67.93 -8.39
CA ALA A 562 -11.38 68.23 -8.57
C ALA A 562 -11.62 69.33 -9.62
N SER A 563 -12.71 69.20 -10.40
CA SER A 563 -13.55 70.32 -10.84
C SER A 563 -14.90 69.82 -11.39
N ASN A 564 -15.99 70.42 -10.89
CA ASN A 564 -17.41 70.17 -11.19
C ASN A 564 -17.89 71.10 -12.36
N PRO A 565 -19.19 71.19 -12.75
CA PRO A 565 -20.36 70.33 -12.53
C PRO A 565 -21.25 70.07 -13.79
N GLY A 566 -22.31 69.25 -13.66
CA GLY A 566 -23.40 69.19 -14.67
C GLY A 566 -24.55 68.19 -14.38
N SER A 567 -25.61 68.65 -13.70
CA SER A 567 -27.01 68.14 -13.63
C SER A 567 -27.33 66.71 -14.18
N ASN A 568 -28.04 65.82 -13.46
CA ASN A 568 -29.43 66.04 -13.04
C ASN A 568 -29.98 65.05 -11.96
N GLN A 569 -31.17 65.35 -11.44
CA GLN A 569 -31.96 64.62 -10.42
C GLN A 569 -32.36 63.20 -10.89
N ALA A 570 -32.25 62.11 -10.11
CA ALA A 570 -32.91 61.73 -8.84
C ALA A 570 -34.39 61.28 -8.96
N LEU A 571 -34.66 60.00 -8.62
CA LEU A 571 -35.68 59.60 -7.64
C LEU A 571 -35.68 58.07 -7.40
N ALA A 572 -36.06 57.66 -6.18
CA ALA A 572 -36.20 56.27 -5.75
C ALA A 572 -37.68 55.89 -5.53
N GLY A 573 -38.00 54.60 -5.51
CA GLY A 573 -39.37 54.14 -5.21
C GLY A 573 -39.47 52.62 -5.00
N SER A 574 -39.57 52.20 -3.75
CA SER A 574 -40.01 50.85 -3.34
C SER A 574 -41.52 50.66 -3.56
N TYR A 575 -42.05 49.42 -3.55
CA TYR A 575 -43.13 49.03 -2.61
C TYR A 575 -43.39 47.50 -2.59
N ARG A 576 -43.92 47.01 -1.47
CA ARG A 576 -44.37 45.61 -1.24
C ARG A 576 -45.90 45.48 -1.36
N SER A 577 -46.33 44.26 -1.71
CA SER A 577 -47.58 43.56 -1.29
C SER A 577 -48.96 44.21 -1.49
N THR A 578 -49.89 43.46 -2.09
CA THR A 578 -50.97 42.74 -1.35
C THR A 578 -51.81 41.88 -2.31
N ALA A 579 -52.63 40.97 -1.77
CA ALA A 579 -53.42 40.00 -2.53
C ALA A 579 -54.93 40.18 -2.32
N SER A 580 -55.75 39.71 -3.25
CA SER A 580 -57.13 39.26 -2.95
C SER A 580 -57.67 38.25 -3.98
N ARG A 581 -58.72 37.52 -3.58
CA ARG A 581 -59.36 36.38 -4.28
C ARG A 581 -60.64 36.79 -5.03
N LEU A 582 -61.08 35.95 -5.98
CA LEU A 582 -62.47 35.54 -6.30
C LEU A 582 -62.36 34.26 -7.18
N MET A 583 -62.68 33.05 -6.72
CA MET A 583 -64.00 32.37 -6.55
C MET A 583 -64.70 31.98 -7.87
N GLY A 584 -64.84 30.66 -8.11
CA GLY A 584 -65.78 30.08 -9.11
C GLY A 584 -65.27 28.84 -9.87
N GLY A 585 -65.66 27.63 -9.45
CA GLY A 585 -65.62 26.39 -10.29
C GLY A 585 -67.03 26.05 -10.81
N PRO A 586 -67.37 24.78 -11.17
CA PRO A 586 -66.59 23.53 -11.25
C PRO A 586 -66.39 23.08 -12.74
N ALA A 587 -66.15 21.84 -13.20
CA ALA A 587 -66.14 20.48 -12.63
C ALA A 587 -65.20 19.51 -13.42
N LEU A 588 -65.31 18.20 -13.16
CA LEU A 588 -64.73 17.06 -13.92
C LEU A 588 -65.86 16.23 -14.58
N PRO A 589 -65.57 15.23 -15.44
CA PRO A 589 -65.28 13.88 -14.93
C PRO A 589 -64.08 13.17 -15.58
N ALA A 590 -63.73 12.03 -14.99
CA ALA A 590 -62.58 11.18 -15.30
C ALA A 590 -62.72 10.33 -16.58
N HIS A 591 -61.60 9.71 -16.98
CA HIS A 591 -61.60 8.33 -17.46
C HIS A 591 -60.32 7.62 -17.00
N GLU A 592 -60.48 6.40 -16.49
CA GLU A 592 -59.41 5.41 -16.29
C GLU A 592 -59.22 4.61 -17.58
N ASP A 593 -57.98 4.21 -17.87
CA ASP A 593 -57.54 2.82 -18.09
C ASP A 593 -55.99 2.77 -18.08
#